data_AF-A0ABD0Q7B2-F1
#
_entry.id   AF-A0ABD0Q7B2-F1
#
_cell.length_a   1.000
_cell.length_b   1.000
_cell.length_c   1.000
_cell.angle_alpha   90.00
_cell.angle_beta   90.00
_cell.angle_gamma   90.00
#
_symmetry.space_group_name_H-M   'P 1'
#
loop_
_entity.id
_entity.type
_entity.pdbx_description
1 polymer ?
#
loop_
_entity_poly.entity_id
_entity_poly.type
_entity_poly.pdbx_seq_one_letter_code
_entity_poly.pdbx_strand_id
1 'polypeptide(L)' 'LPQGRDSRSLEEDREKMVQEMKKTTPNLAYIDDAMNATYALRRQEIVEEEPPVAEMR' A
#
# COMPACT_ATOMS: atom_id res chain seq x y z
N LEU A 1 4.91 1.52 -13.14
CA LEU A 1 4.68 2.26 -11.88
C LEU A 1 5.13 3.70 -12.05
N PRO A 2 4.28 4.71 -11.76
CA PRO A 2 4.48 6.08 -12.23
C PRO A 2 5.46 6.92 -11.40
N GLN A 3 6.59 6.36 -10.95
CA GLN A 3 7.68 7.08 -10.24
C GLN A 3 9.08 6.46 -10.39
N GLY A 4 9.29 5.54 -11.34
CA GLY A 4 10.59 4.85 -11.50
C GLY A 4 10.95 3.88 -10.37
N ARG A 5 10.01 3.60 -9.45
CA ARG A 5 10.13 2.53 -8.44
C ARG A 5 9.61 1.22 -9.00
N ASP A 6 10.31 0.13 -8.67
CA ASP A 6 9.88 -1.23 -9.00
C ASP A 6 8.88 -1.76 -7.96
N SER A 7 8.20 -2.86 -8.27
CA SER A 7 7.21 -3.46 -7.37
C SER A 7 7.81 -3.91 -6.04
N ARG A 8 9.08 -4.34 -6.04
CA ARG A 8 9.79 -4.81 -4.85
C ARG A 8 10.01 -3.69 -3.83
N SER A 9 10.52 -2.55 -4.28
CA SER A 9 10.77 -1.39 -3.40
C SER A 9 9.49 -0.83 -2.79
N LEU A 10 8.39 -0.84 -3.55
CA LEU A 10 7.09 -0.43 -3.04
C LEU A 10 6.49 -1.43 -2.04
N GLU A 11 6.73 -2.74 -2.23
CA GLU A 11 6.34 -3.76 -1.27
C GLU A 11 7.14 -3.65 0.04
N GLU A 12 8.44 -3.42 -0.04
CA GLU A 12 9.29 -3.15 1.13
C GLU A 12 8.80 -1.91 1.91
N ASP A 13 8.37 -0.86 1.20
CA ASP A 13 7.80 0.34 1.82
C ASP A 13 6.43 0.05 2.48
N ARG A 14 5.60 -0.81 1.87
CA ARG A 14 4.34 -1.29 2.45
C ARG A 14 4.58 -2.06 3.74
N GLU A 15 5.53 -2.99 3.75
CA GLU A 15 5.88 -3.77 4.94
C GLU A 15 6.37 -2.88 6.09
N LYS A 16 7.25 -1.90 5.80
CA LYS A 16 7.74 -0.94 6.81
C LYS A 16 6.60 -0.11 7.40
N MET A 17 5.67 0.35 6.57
CA MET A 17 4.47 1.06 7.02
C MET A 17 3.63 0.18 7.96
N VAL A 18 3.41 -1.10 7.64
CA VAL A 18 2.68 -2.03 8.52
C VAL A 18 3.37 -2.18 9.88
N GLN A 19 4.71 -2.20 9.92
CA GLN A 19 5.44 -2.24 11.19
C GLN A 19 5.32 -0.93 11.97
N GLU A 20 5.34 0.23 11.30
CA GLU A 20 5.12 1.53 11.96
C GLU A 20 3.75 1.61 12.63
N MET A 21 2.70 1.15 11.94
CA MET A 21 1.33 1.14 12.45
C MET A 21 1.13 0.27 13.70
N LYS A 22 2.03 -0.69 13.94
CA LYS A 22 1.99 -1.58 15.13
C LYS A 22 2.64 -0.95 16.37
N LYS A 23 3.31 0.18 16.26
CA LYS A 23 3.97 0.84 17.40
C LYS A 23 2.94 1.43 18.37
N THR A 24 3.31 1.49 19.65
CA THR A 24 2.48 2.14 20.69
C THR A 24 2.21 3.62 20.38
N THR A 25 3.17 4.29 19.76
CA THR A 25 3.05 5.67 19.29
C THR A 25 3.53 5.76 17.83
N PRO A 26 2.63 5.58 16.85
CA PRO A 26 2.99 5.60 15.44
C PRO A 26 3.37 7.00 14.94
N ASN A 27 4.31 7.08 14.00
CA ASN A 27 4.56 8.29 13.23
C ASN A 27 3.54 8.43 12.09
N LEU A 28 2.50 9.23 12.34
CA LEU A 28 1.41 9.44 11.37
C LEU A 28 1.86 10.11 10.07
N ALA A 29 2.84 11.02 10.13
CA ALA A 29 3.36 11.68 8.93
C ALA A 29 4.07 10.69 8.00
N TYR A 30 4.89 9.80 8.58
CA TYR A 30 5.53 8.73 7.83
C TYR A 30 4.53 7.76 7.19
N ILE A 31 3.48 7.41 7.94
CA ILE A 31 2.43 6.52 7.44
C ILE A 31 1.69 7.16 6.25
N ASP A 32 1.37 8.45 6.30
CA ASP A 32 0.69 9.16 5.22
C ASP A 32 1.55 9.22 3.95
N ASP A 33 2.83 9.56 4.09
CA ASP A 33 3.78 9.58 2.98
C ASP A 33 3.95 8.19 2.34
N ALA A 34 4.08 7.14 3.17
CA ALA A 34 4.23 5.76 2.71
C ALA A 34 2.95 5.24 2.03
N MET A 35 1.76 5.60 2.54
CA MET A 35 0.49 5.27 1.89
C MET A 35 0.37 5.93 0.52
N ASN A 36 0.71 7.21 0.40
CA ASN A 36 0.66 7.93 -0.87
C ASN A 36 1.63 7.34 -1.91
N ALA A 37 2.81 6.89 -1.48
CA ALA A 37 3.79 6.24 -2.35
C ALA A 37 3.34 4.84 -2.82
N THR A 38 2.66 4.08 -1.97
CA THR A 38 2.24 2.69 -2.24
C THR A 38 0.82 2.57 -2.81
N TYR A 39 0.08 3.69 -2.91
CA TYR A 39 -1.33 3.69 -3.32
C TYR A 39 -1.58 3.08 -4.71
N ALA A 40 -0.63 3.21 -5.64
CA ALA A 40 -0.74 2.59 -6.96
C ALA A 40 -0.72 1.04 -6.90
N LEU A 41 0.08 0.45 -6.00
CA LEU A 41 0.09 -1.00 -5.80
C LEU A 41 -1.20 -1.48 -5.16
N ARG A 42 -1.67 -0.81 -4.11
CA ARG A 42 -2.92 -1.16 -3.42
C ARG A 42 -4.11 -1.15 -4.39
N ARG A 43 -4.09 -0.26 -5.39
CA ARG A 43 -5.08 -0.25 -6.48
C ARG A 43 -4.95 -1.43 -7.45
N GLN A 44 -3.73 -1.89 -7.75
CA GLN A 44 -3.55 -3.08 -8.58
C GLN A 44 -3.98 -4.34 -7.83
N GLU A 45 -3.62 -4.50 -6.56
CA GLU A 45 -4.06 -5.62 -5.72
C GLU A 45 -5.59 -5.73 -5.69
N ILE A 46 -6.30 -4.62 -5.43
CA ILE A 46 -7.78 -4.62 -5.42
C ILE A 46 -8.36 -4.96 -6.80
N VAL A 47 -7.76 -4.46 -7.89
CA VAL A 47 -8.29 -4.69 -9.25
C VAL A 47 -7.99 -6.11 -9.75
N GLU A 48 -6.88 -6.71 -9.33
CA GLU A 48 -6.46 -8.04 -9.79
C GLU A 48 -6.92 -9.17 -8.87
N GLU A 49 -7.05 -8.95 -7.56
CA GLU A 49 -7.37 -10.01 -6.57
C GLU A 49 -8.82 -9.98 -6.08
N GLU A 50 -9.52 -8.83 -6.09
CA GLU A 50 -10.91 -8.78 -5.68
C GLU A 50 -11.86 -8.93 -6.87
N PRO A 51 -12.90 -9.78 -6.78
CA PRO A 51 -13.93 -9.83 -7.81
C PRO A 51 -14.61 -8.46 -7.90
N PRO A 52 -14.97 -7.99 -9.11
CA PRO A 52 -15.75 -6.77 -9.26
C PRO A 52 -16.95 -6.78 -8.32
N VAL A 53 -17.33 -5.63 -7.76
CA VAL A 53 -18.50 -5.52 -6.87
C VAL A 53 -19.79 -6.07 -7.54
N ALA A 54 -19.87 -6.03 -8.87
CA ALA A 54 -20.96 -6.63 -9.64
C ALA A 54 -21.03 -8.17 -9.55
N GLU A 55 -19.93 -8.82 -9.19
CA GLU A 55 -19.78 -10.28 -9.06
C GLU A 55 -19.80 -10.76 -7.60
N MET A 56 -19.75 -9.84 -6.63
CA MET A 56 -19.95 -10.17 -5.22
C MET A 56 -21.44 -10.47 -4.97
N ARG A 57 -21.76 -11.74 -4.63
CA ARG A 57 -23.11 -12.22 -4.31
C ARG A 57 -23.43 -12.13 -2.83
#